data_AF-A0A1I5NY81-F1
#
_entry.id   AF-A0A1I5NY81-F1
#
_cell.length_a   1.000
_cell.length_b   1.000
_cell.length_c   1.000
_cell.angle_alpha   90.00
_cell.angle_beta   90.00
_cell.angle_gamma   90.00
#
_symmetry.space_group_name_H-M   'P 1'
#
loop_
_entity.id
_entity.type
_entity.pdbx_description
1 polymer ?
#
loop_
_entity_poly.entity_id
_entity_poly.type
_entity_poly.pdbx_seq_one_letter_code
_entity_poly.pdbx_strand_id
1 'polypeptide(L)'
;MRFLFAVRPRLVCLALLAVPAGVWAELANPLDAEAATPALNYQSPLSTYQGLADEPPQDWREANDLVGRIGGWRTYAQEPWEQPAAADAPSEPSPPSQNGDH
;
A
#
# COMPACT_ATOMS: atom_id res chain seq x y z
N MET A 1 20.32 -15.28 -16.77
CA MET A 1 19.54 -14.73 -17.92
C MET A 1 19.29 -15.83 -18.94
N ARG A 2 18.03 -16.21 -19.14
CA ARG A 2 17.50 -16.79 -20.38
C ARG A 2 15.99 -16.85 -20.24
N PHE A 3 15.36 -15.77 -20.67
CA PHE A 3 13.92 -15.66 -20.84
C PHE A 3 13.51 -16.57 -21.98
N LEU A 4 12.75 -17.62 -21.69
CA LEU A 4 11.99 -18.34 -22.70
C LEU A 4 10.58 -17.78 -22.71
N PHE A 5 10.43 -16.64 -23.39
CA PHE A 5 9.14 -16.22 -23.93
C PHE A 5 8.74 -17.24 -25.00
N ALA A 6 7.79 -18.10 -24.68
CA ALA A 6 7.08 -18.92 -25.66
C ALA A 6 5.58 -18.60 -25.55
N VAL A 7 5.21 -17.45 -26.13
CA VAL A 7 3.84 -17.17 -26.52
C VAL A 7 3.57 -17.99 -27.78
N ARG A 8 2.54 -18.83 -27.78
CA ARG A 8 1.56 -18.85 -28.87
C ARG A 8 0.27 -19.61 -28.52
N PRO A 9 -0.87 -19.16 -29.07
CA PRO A 9 -2.20 -19.38 -28.53
C PRO A 9 -3.03 -20.36 -29.37
N ARG A 10 -4.25 -20.60 -28.90
CA ARG A 10 -5.44 -21.17 -29.55
C ARG A 10 -5.61 -22.69 -29.37
N LEU A 11 -6.55 -23.03 -28.49
CA LEU A 11 -7.83 -23.61 -28.90
C LEU A 11 -8.88 -23.17 -27.87
N VAL A 12 -9.70 -22.19 -28.27
CA VAL A 12 -10.90 -21.78 -27.54
C VAL A 12 -11.91 -22.90 -27.75
N CYS A 13 -11.96 -23.86 -26.82
CA CYS A 13 -13.16 -24.68 -26.63
C CYS A 13 -14.12 -23.87 -25.77
N LEU A 14 -15.11 -23.27 -26.44
CA LEU A 14 -16.24 -22.60 -25.82
C LEU A 14 -17.13 -23.69 -25.20
N ALA A 15 -16.69 -24.23 -24.06
CA ALA A 15 -17.44 -25.18 -23.27
C ALA A 15 -18.53 -24.40 -22.52
N LEU A 16 -19.78 -24.78 -22.82
CA LEU A 16 -21.03 -24.43 -22.15
C LEU A 16 -20.87 -23.58 -20.89
N LEU A 17 -21.27 -22.32 -20.99
CA LEU A 17 -21.70 -21.53 -19.85
C LEU A 17 -23.04 -22.10 -19.36
N ALA A 18 -22.99 -23.27 -18.72
CA ALA A 18 -24.01 -23.64 -17.75
C ALA A 18 -23.82 -22.65 -16.60
N VAL A 19 -24.55 -21.54 -16.64
CA VAL A 19 -24.73 -20.67 -15.49
C VAL A 19 -25.24 -21.60 -14.39
N PRO A 20 -24.48 -21.90 -13.31
CA PRO A 20 -25.14 -22.43 -12.14
C PRO A 20 -26.16 -21.35 -11.79
N ALA A 21 -27.44 -21.66 -11.93
CA ALA A 21 -28.50 -20.83 -11.38
C ALA A 21 -28.07 -20.63 -9.94
N GLY A 22 -27.58 -19.43 -9.64
CA GLY A 22 -26.97 -19.14 -8.36
C GLY A 22 -27.99 -19.55 -7.33
N VAL A 23 -27.59 -20.46 -6.44
CA VAL A 23 -28.27 -20.54 -5.15
C VAL A 23 -28.04 -19.15 -4.57
N TRP A 24 -29.02 -18.27 -4.75
CA TRP A 24 -29.10 -17.05 -3.99
C TRP A 24 -29.22 -17.54 -2.56
N ALA A 25 -28.09 -17.61 -1.86
CA ALA A 25 -28.11 -17.82 -0.43
C ALA A 25 -28.97 -16.69 0.11
N GLU A 26 -30.12 -17.04 0.68
CA GLU A 26 -30.92 -16.09 1.43
C GLU A 26 -29.98 -15.53 2.49
N LEU A 27 -29.63 -14.25 2.39
CA LEU A 27 -28.78 -13.65 3.41
C LEU A 27 -29.57 -13.72 4.71
N ALA A 28 -28.99 -14.37 5.71
CA ALA A 28 -29.49 -14.37 7.08
C ALA A 28 -29.90 -12.94 7.48
N ASN A 29 -31.10 -12.78 8.04
CA ASN A 29 -31.58 -11.48 8.50
C ASN A 29 -30.61 -10.93 9.55
N PRO A 30 -29.94 -9.78 9.32
CA PRO A 30 -28.96 -9.24 10.26
C PRO A 30 -29.57 -8.77 11.58
N LEU A 31 -30.90 -8.64 11.66
CA LEU A 31 -31.63 -8.28 12.87
C LEU A 31 -32.16 -9.48 13.66
N ASP A 32 -31.98 -10.70 13.16
CA ASP A 32 -32.34 -11.93 13.85
C ASP A 32 -31.09 -12.52 14.54
N ALA A 33 -31.09 -12.55 15.88
CA ALA A 33 -29.97 -13.02 16.68
C ALA A 33 -29.75 -14.54 16.56
N GLU A 34 -30.78 -15.30 16.18
CA GLU A 34 -30.72 -16.75 16.03
C GLU A 34 -30.37 -17.16 14.59
N ALA A 35 -30.16 -16.19 13.70
CA ALA A 35 -29.87 -16.48 12.30
C ALA A 35 -28.52 -17.19 12.15
N ALA A 36 -28.52 -18.27 11.35
CA ALA A 36 -27.32 -19.06 11.11
C ALA A 36 -26.25 -18.21 10.40
N THR A 37 -25.06 -18.14 11.00
CA THR A 37 -23.90 -17.48 10.40
C THR A 37 -22.96 -18.51 9.78
N PRO A 38 -22.32 -18.21 8.63
CA PRO A 38 -21.32 -19.09 8.07
C PRO A 38 -20.12 -19.19 9.03
N ALA A 39 -19.55 -20.39 9.15
CA ALA A 39 -18.37 -20.61 9.97
C ALA A 39 -17.19 -19.76 9.47
N LEU A 40 -16.59 -18.97 10.37
CA LEU A 40 -15.41 -18.17 10.06
C LEU A 40 -14.16 -19.05 10.06
N ASN A 41 -13.59 -19.26 8.87
CA ASN A 41 -12.26 -19.87 8.75
C ASN A 41 -11.21 -18.76 8.80
N TYR A 42 -10.76 -18.41 10.01
CA TYR A 42 -9.72 -17.39 10.17
C TYR A 42 -8.34 -17.97 9.86
N GLN A 43 -7.63 -17.33 8.94
CA GLN A 43 -6.20 -17.55 8.71
C GLN A 43 -5.46 -16.24 8.91
N SER A 44 -4.43 -16.26 9.78
CA SER A 44 -3.64 -15.07 10.05
C SER A 44 -2.89 -14.62 8.78
N PRO A 45 -2.95 -13.32 8.41
CA PRO A 45 -2.10 -12.77 7.35
C PRO A 45 -0.60 -12.91 7.66
N LEU A 46 -0.26 -13.08 8.94
CA LEU A 46 1.11 -13.31 9.41
C LEU A 46 1.48 -14.79 9.50
N SER A 47 0.60 -15.71 9.11
CA SER A 47 0.86 -17.15 9.16
C SER A 47 2.11 -17.57 8.37
N THR A 48 2.48 -16.78 7.36
CA THR A 48 3.68 -16.98 6.54
C THR A 48 4.70 -15.86 6.70
N TYR A 49 4.54 -14.99 7.71
CA TYR A 49 5.49 -13.93 7.94
C TYR A 49 6.84 -14.53 8.31
N GLN A 50 7.86 -14.20 7.53
CA GLN A 50 9.25 -14.53 7.86
C GLN A 50 9.82 -13.35 8.63
N GLY A 51 10.34 -13.62 9.83
CA GLY A 51 11.00 -12.60 10.64
C GLY A 51 12.18 -12.00 9.87
N LEU A 52 12.44 -10.72 10.13
CA LEU A 52 13.68 -10.09 9.66
C LEU A 52 14.85 -10.81 10.33
N ALA A 53 15.75 -11.35 9.51
CA ALA A 53 17.01 -11.90 10.00
C ALA A 53 17.98 -10.75 10.26
N ASP A 54 18.76 -10.88 11.33
CA ASP A 54 19.86 -9.96 11.60
C ASP A 54 20.95 -10.13 10.53
N GLU A 55 21.52 -9.01 10.09
CA GLU A 55 22.69 -9.01 9.23
C GLU A 55 23.89 -9.57 10.02
N PRO A 56 24.78 -10.37 9.41
CA PRO A 56 26.01 -10.80 10.05
C PRO A 56 26.83 -9.61 10.58
N PRO A 57 27.52 -9.77 11.72
CA PRO A 57 28.42 -8.75 12.24
C PRO A 57 29.49 -8.36 11.20
N GLN A 58 29.63 -7.06 10.95
CA GLN A 58 30.66 -6.49 10.09
C GLN A 58 31.71 -5.75 10.92
N ASP A 59 32.89 -5.52 10.32
CA ASP A 59 33.89 -4.65 10.94
C ASP A 59 33.38 -3.20 10.93
N TRP A 60 33.26 -2.62 12.13
CA TRP A 60 32.67 -1.29 12.31
C TRP A 60 33.48 -0.19 11.62
N ARG A 61 34.81 -0.36 11.51
CA ARG A 61 35.69 0.63 10.92
C ARG A 61 35.57 0.60 9.41
N GLU A 62 35.59 -0.59 8.82
CA GLU A 62 35.41 -0.76 7.38
C GLU A 62 34.05 -0.24 6.91
N ALA A 63 32.98 -0.52 7.67
CA ALA A 63 31.65 0.00 7.38
C ALA A 63 31.62 1.54 7.38
N ASN A 64 32.26 2.17 8.36
CA ASN A 64 32.35 3.64 8.43
C ASN A 64 33.20 4.24 7.31
N ASP A 65 34.31 3.60 6.94
CA ASP A 65 35.15 4.04 5.83
C ASP A 65 34.40 3.96 4.49
N LEU A 66 33.56 2.94 4.29
CA LEU A 66 32.67 2.85 3.15
C LEU A 66 31.67 4.01 3.10
N VAL A 67 31.00 4.32 4.22
CA VAL A 67 30.08 5.48 4.32
C VAL A 67 30.82 6.77 3.94
N GLY A 68 32.05 6.95 4.40
CA GLY A 68 32.89 8.09 4.03
C GLY A 68 33.19 8.16 2.52
N ARG A 69 33.54 7.03 1.89
CA ARG A 69 33.83 6.96 0.44
C ARG A 69 32.63 7.28 -0.43
N ILE A 70 31.41 6.92 -0.03
CA ILE A 70 30.19 7.18 -0.80
C ILE A 70 29.59 8.58 -0.53
N GLY A 71 30.27 9.42 0.27
CA GLY A 71 29.88 10.80 0.57
C GLY A 71 29.22 11.00 1.94
N GLY A 72 28.76 9.92 2.57
CA GLY A 72 28.14 9.93 3.88
C GLY A 72 26.92 10.85 3.97
N TRP A 73 26.75 11.51 5.11
CA TRP A 73 25.59 12.39 5.36
C TRP A 73 25.50 13.61 4.43
N ARG A 74 26.61 14.00 3.79
CA ARG A 74 26.66 15.17 2.90
C ARG A 74 25.80 14.96 1.65
N THR A 75 25.58 13.71 1.24
CA THR A 75 24.69 13.37 0.13
C THR A 75 23.26 13.82 0.40
N TYR A 76 22.74 13.61 1.62
CA TYR A 76 21.41 14.08 2.01
C TYR A 76 21.30 15.61 2.01
N ALA A 77 22.38 16.31 2.36
CA ALA A 77 22.38 17.78 2.35
C ALA A 77 22.28 18.38 0.94
N GLN A 78 22.46 17.59 -0.12
CA GLN A 78 22.26 18.02 -1.50
C GLN A 78 20.84 17.77 -2.01
N GLU A 79 20.02 17.01 -1.28
CA GLU A 79 18.64 16.76 -1.70
C GLU A 79 17.83 18.06 -1.61
N PRO A 80 17.21 18.50 -2.72
CA PRO A 80 16.37 19.68 -2.68
C PRO A 80 15.14 19.38 -1.80
N TRP A 81 14.87 20.25 -0.84
CA TRP A 81 13.63 20.18 -0.09
C TRP A 81 12.47 20.59 -1.00
N GLU A 82 11.63 19.63 -1.38
CA GLU A 82 10.35 19.92 -2.02
C GLU A 82 9.40 20.47 -0.96
N GLN A 83 9.13 21.78 -1.03
CA GLN A 83 8.03 22.34 -0.28
C GLN A 83 6.73 21.77 -0.86
N PRO A 84 5.89 21.08 -0.07
CA PRO A 84 4.60 20.62 -0.57
C PRO A 84 3.88 21.84 -1.13
N ALA A 85 3.39 21.73 -2.36
CA ALA A 85 2.55 22.76 -2.95
C ALA A 85 1.50 23.11 -1.91
N ALA A 86 1.44 24.38 -1.52
CA ALA A 86 0.35 24.86 -0.70
C ALA A 86 -0.91 24.51 -1.49
N ALA A 87 -1.62 23.47 -1.05
CA ALA A 87 -2.98 23.24 -1.52
C ALA A 87 -3.68 24.57 -1.27
N ASP A 88 -4.25 25.17 -2.32
CA ASP A 88 -4.99 26.42 -2.24
C ASP A 88 -5.92 26.35 -1.04
N ALA A 89 -5.47 26.96 0.07
CA ALA A 89 -6.31 27.11 1.24
C ALA A 89 -7.44 28.04 0.78
N PRO A 90 -8.72 27.68 0.98
CA PRO A 90 -9.82 28.57 0.65
C PRO A 90 -9.54 29.92 1.28
N SER A 91 -9.48 30.99 0.47
CA SER A 91 -9.28 32.34 0.99
C SER A 91 -10.39 32.63 1.99
N GLU A 92 -10.05 32.77 3.27
CA GLU A 92 -10.99 33.28 4.25
C GLU A 92 -11.39 34.70 3.83
N PRO A 93 -12.69 35.03 3.76
CA PRO A 93 -13.12 36.37 3.44
C PRO A 93 -12.61 37.33 4.50
N SER A 94 -11.91 38.38 4.07
CA SER A 94 -11.41 39.42 4.97
C SER A 94 -12.56 40.08 5.72
N PRO A 95 -12.46 40.29 7.05
CA PRO A 95 -13.47 41.02 7.79
C PRO A 95 -13.53 42.49 7.32
N PRO A 96 -14.71 43.13 7.32
CA PRO A 96 -14.88 44.48 6.83
C PRO A 96 -14.05 45.48 7.67
N SER A 97 -13.31 46.34 6.97
CA SER A 97 -12.49 47.41 7.52
C SER A 97 -13.38 48.44 8.23
N GLN A 98 -13.35 48.48 9.56
CA GLN A 98 -13.94 49.57 10.34
C GLN A 98 -13.00 50.78 10.29
N ASN A 99 -13.28 51.70 9.38
CA ASN A 99 -12.63 53.01 9.36
C ASN A 99 -13.12 53.79 10.58
N GLY A 100 -12.26 53.94 11.58
CA GLY A 100 -12.46 54.82 12.72
C GLY A 100 -11.86 56.19 12.43
N ASP A 101 -12.73 57.19 12.36
CA ASP A 101 -12.39 58.61 12.38
C ASP A 101 -11.65 58.98 13.68
N HIS A 102 -10.49 59.62 13.54
CA HIS A 102 -9.88 60.50 14.55
C HIS A 102 -9.02 61.57 13.86
#